data_AF-A0A6C0AFU3-F1
#
_entry.id   AF-A0A6C0AFU3-F1
#
_cell.length_a   1.000
_cell.length_b   1.000
_cell.length_c   1.000
_cell.angle_alpha   90.00
_cell.angle_beta   90.00
_cell.angle_gamma   90.00
#
_symmetry.space_group_name_H-M   'P 1'
#
loop_
_entity.id
_entity.type
_entity.pdbx_description
1 polymer ?
#
loop_
_entity_poly.entity_id
_entity_poly.type
_entity_poly.pdbx_seq_one_letter_code
_entity_poly.pdbx_strand_id
1 'polypeptide(L)' 'MLNNKMNLPLEIVKDICDYAGICCYICEQQLYPWNMISNSQFLLCNKECYL' A
#
# COMPACT_ATOMS: atom_id res chain seq x y z
N MET A 1 -10.20 22.87 16.50
CA MET A 1 -8.92 23.27 15.91
C MET A 1 -8.49 22.21 14.92
N LEU A 2 -8.31 22.63 13.65
CA LEU A 2 -7.70 21.99 12.48
C LEU A 2 -7.61 20.45 12.44
N ASN A 3 -8.54 19.83 11.71
CA ASN A 3 -8.31 18.52 11.09
C ASN A 3 -8.00 18.75 9.59
N ASN A 4 -6.87 19.41 9.31
CA ASN A 4 -6.35 19.47 7.95
C ASN A 4 -5.83 18.07 7.61
N LYS A 5 -6.65 17.25 6.95
CA LYS A 5 -6.16 16.07 6.24
C LYS A 5 -5.23 16.57 5.14
N MET A 6 -3.96 16.74 5.46
CA MET A 6 -2.91 16.88 4.46
C MET A 6 -2.80 15.53 3.77
N ASN A 7 -3.57 15.37 2.70
CA ASN A 7 -3.37 14.27 1.79
C ASN A 7 -2.00 14.48 1.16
N LEU A 8 -1.07 13.54 1.37
CA LEU A 8 0.18 13.54 0.64
C LEU A 8 -0.13 13.44 -0.87
N PRO A 9 0.61 14.18 -1.72
CA PRO A 9 0.57 13.97 -3.17
C PRO A 9 0.77 12.49 -3.50
N LEU A 10 0.02 11.98 -4.48
CA LEU A 10 0.09 10.58 -4.90
C LEU A 10 1.51 10.14 -5.28
N GLU A 11 2.29 11.03 -5.88
CA GLU A 11 3.69 10.77 -6.26
C GLU A 11 4.56 10.51 -5.03
N ILE A 12 4.43 11.33 -3.97
CA ILE A 12 5.16 11.13 -2.72
C ILE A 12 4.78 9.81 -2.06
N VAL A 13 3.49 9.45 -2.09
CA VAL A 13 3.04 8.15 -1.56
C VAL A 13 3.67 6.99 -2.34
N LYS A 14 3.79 7.09 -3.67
CA LYS A 14 4.46 6.07 -4.48
C LYS A 14 5.93 5.95 -4.11
N ASP A 15 6.65 7.07 -4.05
CA ASP A 15 8.08 7.08 -3.73
C ASP A 15 8.35 6.42 -2.36
N ILE A 16 7.50 6.67 -1.36
CA ILE A 16 7.59 6.05 -0.04
C ILE A 16 7.37 4.53 -0.14
N CYS A 17 6.31 4.09 -0.83
CA CYS A 17 6.00 2.67 -0.99
C CYS A 17 7.10 1.91 -1.76
N ASP A 18 7.66 2.53 -2.79
CA ASP A 18 8.73 1.98 -3.62
C ASP A 18 10.04 1.86 -2.83
N TYR A 19 10.40 2.91 -2.07
CA TYR A 19 11.55 2.88 -1.18
C TYR A 19 11.42 1.81 -0.07
N ALA A 20 10.23 1.68 0.52
CA ALA A 20 9.97 0.71 1.58
C ALA A 20 9.81 -0.73 1.06
N GLY A 21 9.76 -0.94 -0.26
CA GLY A 21 9.61 -2.27 -0.86
C GLY A 21 8.30 -2.95 -0.46
N ILE A 22 7.22 -2.17 -0.38
CA ILE A 22 5.91 -2.68 0.07
C ILE A 22 5.33 -3.58 -1.03
N CYS A 23 5.34 -4.89 -0.80
CA CYS A 23 4.88 -5.89 -1.75
C CYS A 23 3.82 -6.82 -1.15
N CYS A 24 3.03 -7.45 -2.03
CA CYS A 24 2.11 -8.50 -1.65
C CYS A 24 2.88 -9.72 -1.11
N TYR A 25 2.48 -10.21 0.06
CA TYR A 25 3.09 -11.38 0.66
C TYR A 25 3.01 -12.65 -0.21
N ILE A 26 1.97 -12.78 -1.05
CA ILE A 26 1.73 -14.00 -1.85
C ILE A 26 2.38 -13.92 -3.24
N CYS A 27 2.15 -12.83 -3.98
CA CYS A 27 2.56 -12.70 -5.38
C CYS A 27 3.70 -11.72 -5.63
N GLU A 28 4.27 -11.13 -4.57
CA GLU A 28 5.37 -10.17 -4.61
C GLU A 28 5.11 -8.89 -5.45
N GLN A 29 3.88 -8.67 -5.89
CA GLN A 29 3.52 -7.46 -6.63
C GLN A 29 3.64 -6.22 -5.74
N GLN A 30 4.22 -5.14 -6.29
CA GLN A 30 4.29 -3.82 -5.64
C GLN A 30 2.89 -3.33 -5.22
N LEU A 31 2.80 -2.87 -3.97
CA LEU A 31 1.58 -2.40 -3.32
C LEU A 31 1.64 -0.91 -2.99
N TYR A 32 0.46 -0.31 -3.05
CA TYR A 32 0.15 1.07 -2.74
C TYR A 32 -1.16 1.10 -1.94
N PRO A 33 -1.48 2.21 -1.23
CA PRO A 33 -2.69 2.27 -0.41
C PRO A 33 -4.00 1.96 -1.15
N TRP A 34 -4.08 2.19 -2.47
CA TRP A 34 -5.29 1.94 -3.27
C TRP A 34 -5.40 0.52 -3.85
N ASN A 35 -4.36 -0.31 -3.80
CA ASN A 35 -4.40 -1.70 -4.30
C ASN A 35 -4.01 -2.74 -3.23
N MET A 36 -4.01 -2.32 -1.96
CA MET A 36 -3.57 -3.09 -0.81
C MET A 36 -4.73 -3.36 0.16
N ILE A 37 -4.77 -4.59 0.68
CA ILE A 37 -5.57 -4.97 1.84
C ILE A 37 -4.59 -5.21 2.98
N SER A 38 -4.77 -4.49 4.08
CA SER A 38 -3.97 -4.69 5.29
C SER A 38 -4.62 -5.76 6.15
N ASN A 39 -3.92 -6.89 6.35
CA ASN A 39 -4.18 -7.79 7.46
C ASN A 39 -3.10 -7.53 8.53
N SER A 40 -3.45 -7.67 9.81
CA SER A 40 -2.59 -7.42 10.98
C SER A 40 -1.16 -7.97 10.93
N GLN A 41 -0.87 -8.94 10.07
CA GLN A 41 0.45 -9.55 9.91
C GLN A 41 1.00 -9.49 8.47
N PHE A 42 0.16 -9.21 7.47
CA PHE A 42 0.54 -9.33 6.06
C PHE A 42 -0.12 -8.24 5.22
N LEU A 43 0.64 -7.74 4.24
CA LEU A 43 0.12 -6.87 3.20
C LEU A 43 -0.26 -7.73 1.99
N LEU A 44 -1.51 -7.64 1.58
CA LEU A 44 -2.07 -8.44 0.49
C LEU A 44 -2.49 -7.55 -0.68
N CYS A 45 -2.36 -8.09 -1.89
CA CYS A 45 -2.94 -7.50 -3.07
C CYS A 45 -4.47 -7.58 -2.98
N ASN A 46 -5.19 -6.57 -3.49
CA ASN A 46 -6.66 -6.60 -3.56
C ASN A 46 -7.21 -7.49 -4.68
N LYS A 47 -6.34 -8.16 -5.45
CA LYS A 47 -6.70 -9.20 -6.41
C LYS A 47 -6.74 -10.55 -5.70
N GLU A 48 -7.48 -11.51 -6.24
CA GLU A 48 -7.44 -12.90 -5.77
C GLU A 48 -6.09 -13.53 -6.16
N CYS A 49 -5.02 -13.16 -5.45
CA CYS A 49 -3.69 -13.77 -5.56
C CYS A 49 -3.53 -14.97 -4.61
N TYR A 50 -4.52 -15.23 -3.76
CA TYR A 50 -4.65 -16.45 -2.97
C TYR A 50 -5.24 -17.55 -3.87
N LEU A 51 -4.41 -18.51 -4.28
CA LEU A 51 -4.88 -19.77 -4.88
C LEU A 51 -5.10 -20.80 -3.77
#